data_AF-A0A183ECU6-F1
#
_entry.id   AF-A0A183ECU6-F1
#
_cell.length_a   1.000
_cell.length_b   1.000
_cell.length_c   1.000
_cell.angle_alpha   90.00
_cell.angle_beta   90.00
_cell.angle_gamma   90.00
#
_symmetry.space_group_name_H-M   'P 1'
#
loop_
_entity.id
_entity.type
_entity.pdbx_description
1 polymer ?
#
loop_
_entity_poly.entity_id
_entity_poly.type
_entity_poly.pdbx_seq_one_letter_code
_entity_poly.pdbx_strand_id
1 'polypeptide(L)'
;LRSISNLLPRQMLKAPLALASIIHEYEPTELPIKPSDWLNALDKMLGDLQFTCNVNEIALANSMNGGDTYYYYFTHRATQQTWPEWMGVLHGYEINFIFGEPLNTERFKYTKEEQELSYRFMRYWANFARTGNPNKNPDGTYTADVWPMYTQASMQYINLTVESDYSAGASRIGVGPRRKQCSFWKKLLPNLMAAVADTGDQVMRWKQEMYRWENDYIVDWQLYFEQYKKYQTYRYADSENGQC
;
A
#
# COMPACT_ATOMS: atom_id res chain seq x y z
N LEU A 1 3.21 -14.10 12.23
CA LEU A 1 1.86 -14.09 11.64
C LEU A 1 0.76 -13.53 12.57
N ARG A 2 0.57 -14.03 13.81
CA ARG A 2 -0.46 -13.51 14.75
C ARG A 2 -0.34 -12.02 15.14
N SER A 3 0.86 -11.44 15.04
CA SER A 3 1.07 -10.00 15.31
C SER A 3 0.63 -9.10 14.14
N ILE A 4 0.81 -9.58 12.90
CA ILE A 4 0.46 -8.86 11.66
C ILE A 4 -1.07 -8.71 11.53
N SER A 5 -1.82 -9.70 12.03
CA SER A 5 -3.28 -9.69 11.99
C SER A 5 -3.95 -8.64 12.89
N ASN A 6 -3.22 -7.91 13.73
CA ASN A 6 -3.82 -6.80 14.49
C ASN A 6 -3.63 -5.44 13.81
N LEU A 7 -2.76 -5.37 12.80
CA LEU A 7 -2.33 -4.11 12.18
C LEU A 7 -3.01 -3.87 10.82
N LEU A 8 -3.62 -4.90 10.25
CA LEU A 8 -4.41 -4.81 9.03
C LEU A 8 -5.91 -4.69 9.35
N PRO A 9 -6.70 -3.96 8.55
CA PRO A 9 -8.15 -3.95 8.66
C PRO A 9 -8.71 -5.38 8.69
N ARG A 10 -9.65 -5.67 9.61
CA ARG A 10 -10.23 -7.02 9.79
C ARG A 10 -10.78 -7.63 8.50
N GLN A 11 -11.24 -6.80 7.58
CA GLN A 11 -11.74 -7.23 6.26
C GLN A 11 -10.65 -7.84 5.39
N MET A 12 -9.43 -7.29 5.42
CA MET A 12 -8.29 -7.80 4.64
C MET A 12 -7.76 -9.14 5.19
N LEU A 13 -7.92 -9.36 6.49
CA LEU A 13 -7.47 -10.59 7.16
C LEU A 13 -8.43 -11.75 6.99
N LYS A 14 -9.72 -11.47 6.76
CA LYS A 14 -10.75 -12.48 6.55
C LYS A 14 -10.82 -12.97 5.11
N ALA A 15 -10.18 -12.28 4.17
CA ALA A 15 -10.10 -12.67 2.77
C ALA A 15 -8.74 -13.37 2.50
N PRO A 16 -8.70 -14.72 2.34
CA PRO A 16 -7.45 -15.46 2.17
C PRO A 16 -6.62 -14.97 0.99
N LEU A 17 -7.29 -14.59 -0.11
CA LEU A 17 -6.61 -14.09 -1.31
C LEU A 17 -6.01 -12.70 -1.09
N ALA A 18 -6.69 -11.82 -0.35
CA ALA A 18 -6.15 -10.50 -0.01
C ALA A 18 -4.88 -10.64 0.85
N LEU A 19 -4.91 -11.52 1.86
CA LEU A 19 -3.74 -11.80 2.69
C LEU A 19 -2.58 -12.39 1.87
N ALA A 20 -2.86 -13.35 0.99
CA ALA A 20 -1.84 -13.94 0.11
C ALA A 20 -1.20 -12.90 -0.82
N SER A 21 -2.00 -12.00 -1.40
CA SER A 21 -1.50 -10.91 -2.24
C SER A 21 -0.64 -9.91 -1.46
N ILE A 22 -1.01 -9.57 -0.22
CA ILE A 22 -0.20 -8.70 0.65
C ILE A 22 1.14 -9.36 0.96
N ILE A 23 1.14 -10.65 1.33
CA ILE A 23 2.38 -11.39 1.61
C ILE A 23 3.26 -11.40 0.36
N HIS A 24 2.69 -11.67 -0.82
CA HIS A 24 3.43 -11.71 -2.07
C HIS A 24 4.08 -10.36 -2.44
N GLU A 25 3.39 -9.23 -2.25
CA GLU A 25 3.95 -7.91 -2.59
C GLU A 25 5.13 -7.51 -1.68
N TYR A 26 5.14 -7.99 -0.42
CA TYR A 26 6.13 -7.62 0.59
C TYR A 26 7.10 -8.75 0.96
N GLU A 27 7.05 -9.89 0.28
CA GLU A 27 7.97 -10.99 0.55
C GLU A 27 9.41 -10.58 0.23
N PRO A 28 10.37 -10.80 1.15
CA PRO A 28 11.79 -10.57 0.86
C PRO A 28 12.27 -11.44 -0.30
N THR A 29 12.83 -10.81 -1.33
CA THR A 29 13.27 -11.51 -2.56
C THR A 29 14.76 -11.86 -2.56
N GLU A 30 15.57 -11.21 -1.72
CA GLU A 30 17.02 -11.41 -1.69
C GLU A 30 17.40 -12.62 -0.82
N LEU A 31 18.10 -13.59 -1.41
CA LEU A 31 18.54 -14.80 -0.72
C LEU A 31 19.98 -14.64 -0.18
N PRO A 32 20.30 -15.15 1.02
CA PRO A 32 19.40 -15.87 1.94
C PRO A 32 18.53 -14.91 2.76
N ILE A 33 17.24 -15.25 2.90
CA ILE A 33 16.28 -14.46 3.70
C ILE A 33 16.66 -14.51 5.18
N LYS A 34 16.82 -13.35 5.79
CA LYS A 34 17.10 -13.17 7.21
C LYS A 34 15.84 -12.70 7.96
N PRO A 35 15.76 -12.93 9.28
CA PRO A 35 14.67 -12.37 10.09
C PRO A 35 14.51 -10.85 9.98
N SER A 36 15.61 -10.12 9.77
CA SER A 36 15.62 -8.67 9.54
C SER A 36 14.85 -8.26 8.30
N ASP A 37 14.85 -9.09 7.26
CA ASP A 37 14.22 -8.75 5.98
C ASP A 37 12.69 -8.79 6.11
N TRP A 38 12.18 -9.73 6.90
CA TRP A 38 10.76 -9.77 7.27
C TRP A 38 10.35 -8.59 8.16
N LEU A 39 11.23 -8.12 9.06
CA LEU A 39 10.96 -6.92 9.85
C LEU A 39 10.91 -5.68 8.95
N ASN A 40 11.83 -5.54 8.01
CA ASN A 40 11.83 -4.47 7.02
C ASN A 40 10.60 -4.53 6.11
N ALA A 41 10.19 -5.73 5.68
CA ALA A 41 8.98 -5.93 4.90
C ALA A 41 7.74 -5.47 5.67
N LEU A 42 7.64 -5.83 6.96
CA LEU A 42 6.53 -5.42 7.83
C LEU A 42 6.49 -3.90 8.02
N ASP A 43 7.63 -3.27 8.26
CA ASP A 43 7.77 -1.81 8.33
C ASP A 43 7.24 -1.15 7.05
N LYS A 44 7.70 -1.61 5.88
CA LYS A 44 7.26 -1.05 4.60
C LYS A 44 5.78 -1.27 4.32
N MET A 45 5.25 -2.45 4.65
CA MET A 45 3.83 -2.77 4.48
C MET A 45 2.94 -1.82 5.27
N LEU A 46 3.28 -1.57 6.54
CA LEU A 46 2.50 -0.68 7.41
C LEU A 46 2.70 0.79 7.05
N GLY A 47 3.95 1.19 6.78
CA GLY A 47 4.28 2.54 6.34
C GLY A 47 3.56 2.93 5.05
N ASP A 48 3.49 2.01 4.07
CA ASP A 48 2.77 2.23 2.82
C ASP A 48 1.26 2.35 3.04
N LEU A 49 0.66 1.42 3.77
CA LEU A 49 -0.78 1.39 4.02
C LEU A 49 -1.26 2.61 4.83
N GLN A 50 -0.53 2.98 5.88
CA GLN A 50 -0.98 4.00 6.83
C GLN A 50 -0.51 5.41 6.46
N PHE A 51 0.65 5.57 5.83
CA PHE A 51 1.26 6.88 5.60
C PHE A 51 1.55 7.14 4.12
N THR A 52 2.59 6.53 3.56
CA THR A 52 3.17 6.92 2.27
C THR A 52 2.14 6.97 1.15
N CYS A 53 1.30 5.94 1.03
CA CYS A 53 0.35 5.87 -0.08
C CYS A 53 -0.83 6.82 0.06
N ASN A 54 -1.19 7.21 1.30
CA ASN A 54 -2.20 8.23 1.55
C ASN A 54 -1.65 9.63 1.22
N VAL A 55 -0.40 9.91 1.60
CA VAL A 55 0.27 11.17 1.24
C VAL A 55 0.43 11.30 -0.28
N ASN A 56 0.80 10.22 -0.98
CA ASN A 56 0.85 10.20 -2.44
C ASN A 56 -0.50 10.54 -3.09
N GLU A 57 -1.62 10.02 -2.56
CA GLU A 57 -2.96 10.35 -3.08
C GLU A 57 -3.34 11.81 -2.86
N ILE A 58 -3.06 12.35 -1.66
CA ILE A 58 -3.36 13.75 -1.34
C ILE A 58 -2.53 14.70 -2.21
N ALA A 59 -1.23 14.40 -2.40
CA ALA A 59 -0.36 15.19 -3.26
C ALA A 59 -0.85 15.20 -4.72
N LEU A 60 -1.24 14.03 -5.23
CA LEU A 60 -1.81 13.91 -6.57
C LEU A 60 -3.13 14.67 -6.69
N ALA A 61 -4.04 14.50 -5.73
CA ALA A 61 -5.33 15.18 -5.73
C ALA A 61 -5.16 16.71 -5.69
N ASN A 62 -4.31 17.24 -4.80
CA ASN A 62 -4.05 18.68 -4.72
C ASN A 62 -3.48 19.22 -6.04
N SER A 63 -2.50 18.53 -6.61
CA SER A 63 -1.87 18.91 -7.88
C SER A 63 -2.86 18.90 -9.05
N MET A 64 -3.75 17.91 -9.14
CA MET A 64 -4.78 17.83 -10.19
C MET A 64 -5.85 18.92 -10.07
N ASN A 65 -6.03 19.48 -8.89
CA ASN A 65 -6.99 20.56 -8.63
C ASN A 65 -6.36 21.96 -8.67
N GLY A 66 -5.15 22.09 -9.23
CA GLY A 66 -4.47 23.37 -9.43
C GLY A 66 -3.71 23.89 -8.21
N GLY A 67 -3.51 23.07 -7.18
CA GLY A 67 -2.72 23.43 -6.01
C GLY A 67 -1.23 23.25 -6.24
N ASP A 68 -0.43 24.28 -5.91
CA ASP A 68 1.03 24.19 -5.90
C ASP A 68 1.47 23.16 -4.85
N THR A 69 2.01 22.03 -5.33
CA THR A 69 2.33 20.87 -4.48
C THR A 69 3.84 20.65 -4.47
N TYR A 70 4.41 20.44 -3.28
CA TYR A 70 5.82 20.14 -3.08
C TYR A 70 5.95 18.90 -2.20
N TYR A 71 6.62 17.87 -2.71
CA TYR A 71 6.75 16.58 -2.04
C TYR A 71 8.20 16.36 -1.58
N TYR A 72 8.41 15.95 -0.33
CA TYR A 72 9.73 15.51 0.16
C TYR A 72 9.70 14.05 0.61
N TYR A 73 10.87 13.42 0.56
CA TYR A 73 11.13 12.13 1.18
C TYR A 73 12.31 12.27 2.13
N PHE A 74 12.10 12.07 3.42
CA PHE A 74 13.14 12.22 4.44
C PHE A 74 13.82 10.86 4.66
N THR A 75 15.14 10.80 4.45
CA THR A 75 15.89 9.54 4.55
C THR A 75 17.11 9.60 5.47
N HIS A 76 17.20 10.63 6.32
CA HIS A 76 18.30 10.76 7.27
C HIS A 76 17.94 10.16 8.62
N ARG A 77 18.84 9.33 9.18
CA ARG A 77 18.74 8.88 10.57
C ARG A 77 19.64 9.75 11.44
N ALA A 78 19.04 10.51 12.36
CA ALA A 78 19.78 11.39 13.25
C ALA A 78 20.81 10.64 14.12
N THR A 79 22.00 11.22 14.29
CA THR A 79 23.02 10.71 15.21
C THR A 79 22.58 10.73 16.67
N GLN A 80 21.65 11.64 17.01
CA GLN A 80 21.04 11.73 18.34
C GLN A 80 19.79 10.83 18.51
N GLN A 81 19.40 10.05 17.50
CA GLN A 81 18.27 9.13 17.61
C GLN A 81 18.63 7.96 18.53
N THR A 82 17.92 7.85 19.66
CA THR A 82 18.17 6.86 20.72
C THR A 82 17.52 5.50 20.49
N TRP A 83 16.60 5.39 19.51
CA TRP A 83 15.98 4.11 19.15
C TRP A 83 16.99 3.15 18.54
N PRO A 84 16.77 1.83 18.59
CA PRO A 84 17.62 0.85 17.92
C PRO A 84 17.86 1.16 16.43
N GLU A 85 19.03 0.79 15.92
CA GLU A 85 19.43 1.04 14.52
C GLU A 85 18.48 0.39 13.51
N TRP A 86 17.97 -0.80 13.81
CA TRP A 86 17.07 -1.54 12.93
C TRP A 86 15.78 -0.79 12.59
N MET A 87 15.39 0.19 13.42
CA MET A 87 14.20 1.02 13.17
C MET A 87 14.42 2.08 12.08
N GLY A 88 15.66 2.30 11.63
CA GLY A 88 15.97 3.22 10.54
C GLY A 88 15.55 4.66 10.83
N VAL A 89 14.87 5.27 9.87
CA VAL A 89 14.34 6.64 9.91
C VAL A 89 12.88 6.58 10.37
N LEU A 90 12.62 7.10 11.56
CA LEU A 90 11.34 6.95 12.23
C LEU A 90 10.34 8.05 11.88
N HIS A 91 9.06 7.70 12.01
CA HIS A 91 7.97 8.66 11.88
C HIS A 91 8.11 9.82 12.89
N GLY A 92 8.06 11.05 12.40
CA GLY A 92 8.12 12.27 13.21
C GLY A 92 9.53 12.73 13.59
N TYR A 93 10.59 12.01 13.21
CA TYR A 93 11.97 12.41 13.53
C TYR A 93 12.49 13.57 12.68
N GLU A 94 11.82 13.89 11.57
CA GLU A 94 12.09 15.11 10.80
C GLU A 94 11.68 16.38 11.57
N ILE A 95 10.78 16.27 12.56
CA ILE A 95 10.29 17.40 13.38
C ILE A 95 11.47 18.09 14.08
N ASN A 96 12.43 17.32 14.60
CA ASN A 96 13.64 17.85 15.25
C ASN A 96 14.40 18.80 14.32
N PHE A 97 14.53 18.47 13.04
CA PHE A 97 15.19 19.29 12.03
C PHE A 97 14.35 20.51 11.62
N ILE A 98 13.02 20.35 11.51
CA ILE A 98 12.11 21.46 11.18
C ILE A 98 12.13 22.53 12.27
N PHE A 99 12.23 22.14 13.55
CA PHE A 99 12.22 23.06 14.68
C PHE A 99 13.61 23.51 15.15
N GLY A 100 14.67 23.15 14.43
CA GLY A 100 16.01 23.66 14.73
C GLY A 100 16.71 23.00 15.92
N GLU A 101 16.26 21.84 16.40
CA GLU A 101 16.91 21.14 17.51
C GLU A 101 18.42 20.90 17.28
N PRO A 102 18.88 20.54 16.05
CA PRO A 102 20.31 20.42 15.75
C PRO A 102 21.15 21.67 16.02
N LEU A 103 20.53 22.86 16.05
CA LEU A 103 21.23 24.12 16.30
C LEU A 103 21.45 24.39 17.79
N ASN A 104 20.81 23.64 18.68
CA ASN A 104 21.06 23.72 20.13
C ASN A 104 22.30 22.88 20.49
N THR A 105 23.47 23.42 20.16
CA THR A 105 24.77 22.76 20.37
C THR A 105 25.17 22.64 21.84
N GLU A 106 24.50 23.40 22.73
CA GLU A 106 24.73 23.30 24.17
C GLU A 106 24.10 22.02 24.75
N ARG A 107 22.93 21.62 24.23
CA ARG A 107 22.16 20.47 24.74
C ARG A 107 22.39 19.19 23.95
N PHE A 108 22.58 19.28 22.64
CA PHE A 108 22.63 18.13 21.75
C PHE A 108 23.90 18.08 20.91
N LYS A 109 24.35 16.87 20.56
CA LYS A 109 25.60 16.63 19.82
C LYS A 109 25.35 16.21 18.37
N TYR A 110 24.53 16.98 17.66
CA TYR A 110 24.32 16.79 16.22
C TYR A 110 25.59 17.15 15.43
N THR A 111 25.80 16.46 14.31
CA THR A 111 26.91 16.74 13.39
C THR A 111 26.71 18.06 12.64
N LYS A 112 27.78 18.55 11.99
CA LYS A 112 27.69 19.76 11.15
C LYS A 112 26.76 19.57 9.95
N GLU A 113 26.75 18.38 9.35
CA GLU A 113 25.84 18.08 8.23
C GLU A 113 24.37 18.07 8.68
N GLU A 114 24.10 17.61 9.91
CA GLU A 114 22.75 17.65 10.50
C GLU A 114 22.29 19.07 10.82
N GLN A 115 23.21 19.94 11.24
CA GLN A 115 22.92 21.36 11.41
C GLN A 115 22.57 22.02 10.07
N GLU A 116 23.30 21.71 9.00
CA GLU A 116 22.98 22.22 7.66
C GLU A 116 21.65 21.65 7.14
N LEU A 117 21.37 20.38 7.37
CA LEU A 117 20.07 19.77 7.04
C LEU A 117 18.92 20.50 7.77
N SER A 118 19.11 20.84 9.04
CA SER A 118 18.16 21.63 9.83
C SER A 118 17.94 23.03 9.25
N TYR A 119 19.01 23.74 8.88
CA TYR A 119 18.90 25.02 8.16
C TYR A 119 18.13 24.89 6.84
N ARG A 120 18.36 23.82 6.08
CA ARG A 120 17.65 23.54 4.82
C ARG A 120 16.15 23.31 5.06
N PHE A 121 15.77 22.49 6.04
CA PHE A 121 14.37 22.29 6.44
C PHE A 121 13.72 23.62 6.83
N MET A 122 14.30 24.36 7.77
CA MET A 122 13.72 25.63 8.22
C MET A 122 13.59 26.63 7.08
N ARG A 123 14.57 26.72 6.18
CA ARG A 123 14.53 27.61 5.02
C ARG A 123 13.37 27.25 4.10
N TYR A 124 13.25 26.00 3.67
CA TYR A 124 12.17 25.58 2.77
C TYR A 124 10.78 25.79 3.38
N TRP A 125 10.60 25.43 4.66
CA TRP A 125 9.31 25.54 5.34
C TRP A 125 8.92 27.01 5.52
N ALA A 126 9.87 27.86 5.93
CA ALA A 126 9.61 29.28 6.11
C ALA A 126 9.41 30.01 4.77
N ASN A 127 10.09 29.60 3.70
CA ASN A 127 9.89 30.14 2.36
C ASN A 127 8.51 29.77 1.81
N PHE A 128 8.10 28.51 1.94
CA PHE A 128 6.77 28.05 1.54
C PHE A 128 5.67 28.80 2.30
N ALA A 129 5.80 28.93 3.63
CA ALA A 129 4.82 29.66 4.44
C ALA A 129 4.67 31.13 4.03
N ARG A 130 5.74 31.79 3.57
CA ARG A 130 5.71 33.20 3.15
C ARG A 130 5.24 33.42 1.72
N THR A 131 5.60 32.51 0.82
CA THR A 131 5.52 32.78 -0.64
C THR A 131 4.72 31.74 -1.43
N GLY A 132 4.37 30.61 -0.83
CA GLY A 132 3.82 29.45 -1.52
C GLY A 132 4.86 28.62 -2.29
N ASN A 133 6.13 29.04 -2.34
CA ASN A 133 7.21 28.32 -3.03
C ASN A 133 8.40 28.10 -2.06
N PRO A 134 8.80 26.85 -1.75
CA PRO A 134 9.90 26.58 -0.83
C PRO A 134 11.23 27.14 -1.34
N ASN A 135 11.37 27.29 -2.66
CA ASN A 135 12.62 27.75 -3.27
C ASN A 135 12.82 29.25 -3.21
N LYS A 136 11.77 30.04 -3.00
CA LYS A 136 11.83 31.50 -3.10
C LYS A 136 12.18 32.13 -1.76
N ASN A 137 13.36 32.72 -1.68
CA ASN A 137 13.82 33.44 -0.49
C ASN A 137 13.13 34.81 -0.34
N PRO A 138 13.12 35.41 0.86
CA PRO A 138 12.49 36.71 1.09
C PRO A 138 13.08 37.88 0.29
N ASP A 139 14.35 37.79 -0.08
CA ASP A 139 15.06 38.78 -0.91
C ASP A 139 14.81 38.61 -2.41
N GLY A 140 13.98 37.64 -2.81
CA GLY A 140 13.67 37.32 -4.20
C GLY A 140 14.66 36.37 -4.87
N THR A 141 15.74 35.96 -4.18
CA THR A 141 16.66 34.93 -4.67
C THR A 141 16.04 33.54 -4.55
N TYR A 142 16.70 32.53 -5.14
CA TYR A 142 16.28 31.14 -5.08
C TYR A 142 17.26 30.29 -4.28
N THR A 143 16.77 29.21 -3.67
CA THR A 143 17.62 28.19 -3.04
C THR A 143 18.53 27.54 -4.07
N ALA A 144 19.75 27.17 -3.65
CA ALA A 144 20.73 26.54 -4.53
C ALA A 144 20.24 25.17 -5.03
N ASP A 145 19.69 24.37 -4.13
CA ASP A 145 18.99 23.13 -4.47
C ASP A 145 17.54 23.48 -4.81
N VAL A 146 17.08 23.01 -5.97
CA VAL A 146 15.71 23.25 -6.43
C VAL A 146 14.81 22.09 -5.97
N TRP A 147 13.82 22.40 -5.15
CA TRP A 147 12.70 21.52 -4.84
C TRP A 147 11.66 21.62 -5.97
N PRO A 148 11.52 20.59 -6.82
CA PRO A 148 10.61 20.62 -7.95
C PRO A 148 9.15 20.62 -7.49
N MET A 149 8.31 21.30 -8.26
CA MET A 149 6.87 21.20 -8.10
C MET A 149 6.40 19.79 -8.48
N TYR A 150 5.62 19.20 -7.59
CA TYR A 150 4.97 17.92 -7.83
C TYR A 150 3.82 18.12 -8.81
N THR A 151 3.83 17.33 -9.89
CA THR A 151 2.75 17.30 -10.89
C THR A 151 2.28 15.88 -11.14
N GLN A 152 1.07 15.70 -11.70
CA GLN A 152 0.60 14.39 -12.15
C GLN A 152 1.58 13.73 -13.15
N ALA A 153 2.25 14.53 -13.99
CA ALA A 153 3.19 14.03 -15.00
C ALA A 153 4.55 13.65 -14.40
N SER A 154 5.12 14.52 -13.56
CA SER A 154 6.48 14.35 -13.03
C SER A 154 6.51 13.47 -11.78
N MET A 155 5.51 13.63 -10.89
CA MET A 155 5.46 13.08 -9.54
C MET A 155 6.78 13.26 -8.75
N GLN A 156 7.55 14.30 -9.05
CA GLN A 156 8.88 14.48 -8.50
C GLN A 156 8.83 14.85 -7.02
N TYR A 157 9.82 14.38 -6.27
CA TYR A 157 10.04 14.76 -4.88
C TYR A 157 11.51 15.10 -4.66
N ILE A 158 11.79 15.91 -3.64
CA ILE A 158 13.15 16.11 -3.13
C ILE A 158 13.43 15.10 -2.00
N ASN A 159 14.54 14.39 -2.09
CA ASN A 159 15.08 13.62 -0.98
C ASN A 159 15.82 14.60 -0.04
N LEU A 160 15.43 14.59 1.24
CA LEU A 160 16.06 15.38 2.28
C LEU A 160 16.86 14.46 3.19
N THR A 161 18.17 14.44 2.96
CA THR A 161 19.17 13.83 3.82
C THR A 161 20.46 14.67 3.90
N VAL A 162 21.40 14.25 4.74
CA VAL A 162 22.75 14.84 4.89
C VAL A 162 23.58 14.64 3.63
N GLU A 163 24.62 15.47 3.44
CA GLU A 163 25.35 15.50 2.18
C GLU A 163 26.11 14.22 1.89
N SER A 164 26.67 13.60 2.94
CA SER A 164 27.39 12.33 2.85
C SER A 164 26.51 11.14 2.41
N ASP A 165 25.18 11.24 2.54
CA ASP A 165 24.25 10.17 2.20
C ASP A 165 23.81 10.19 0.72
N TYR A 166 24.02 11.29 0.00
CA TYR A 166 23.83 11.25 -1.45
C TYR A 166 25.01 10.47 -2.04
N SER A 167 24.72 9.34 -2.70
CA SER A 167 25.75 8.64 -3.46
C SER A 167 26.40 9.61 -4.44
N ALA A 168 27.73 9.56 -4.61
CA ALA A 168 28.48 10.55 -5.37
C ALA A 168 27.86 10.78 -6.76
N GLY A 169 27.19 11.93 -6.95
CA GLY A 169 26.49 12.32 -8.18
C GLY A 169 25.00 11.93 -8.28
N ALA A 170 24.39 11.36 -7.24
CA ALA A 170 22.97 11.08 -7.22
C ALA A 170 22.14 12.36 -7.08
N SER A 171 21.13 12.46 -7.93
CA SER A 171 20.14 13.53 -7.87
C SER A 171 19.43 13.52 -6.51
N ARG A 172 19.30 14.70 -5.90
CA ARG A 172 18.37 14.88 -4.76
C ARG A 172 16.92 14.66 -5.18
N ILE A 173 16.63 14.61 -6.48
CA ILE A 173 15.28 14.47 -7.00
C ILE A 173 14.97 13.01 -7.33
N GLY A 174 13.94 12.49 -6.69
CA GLY A 174 13.32 11.21 -7.02
C GLY A 174 11.97 11.40 -7.69
N VAL A 175 11.36 10.30 -8.10
CA VAL A 175 10.02 10.26 -8.71
C VAL A 175 9.12 9.36 -7.87
N GLY A 176 8.11 9.96 -7.25
CA GLY A 176 7.07 9.38 -6.40
C GLY A 176 7.54 8.22 -5.52
N PRO A 177 7.75 8.38 -4.22
CA PRO A 177 8.24 7.26 -3.44
C PRO A 177 7.23 6.09 -3.51
N ARG A 178 7.75 4.89 -3.76
CA ARG A 178 7.01 3.62 -3.61
C ARG A 178 5.76 3.50 -4.48
N ARG A 179 5.78 4.07 -5.69
CA ARG A 179 4.65 4.04 -6.65
C ARG A 179 4.09 2.64 -6.92
N LYS A 180 4.95 1.62 -7.07
CA LYS A 180 4.51 0.24 -7.30
C LYS A 180 3.63 -0.25 -6.13
N GLN A 181 4.12 -0.10 -4.91
CA GLN A 181 3.43 -0.53 -3.70
C GLN A 181 2.17 0.29 -3.44
N CYS A 182 2.18 1.58 -3.74
CA CYS A 182 0.97 2.38 -3.64
C CYS A 182 -0.08 2.03 -4.70
N SER A 183 0.34 1.66 -5.91
CA SER A 183 -0.60 1.10 -6.90
C SER A 183 -1.18 -0.23 -6.43
N PHE A 184 -0.41 -1.06 -5.73
CA PHE A 184 -0.91 -2.28 -5.11
C PHE A 184 -2.03 -1.97 -4.11
N TRP A 185 -1.78 -1.10 -3.13
CA TRP A 185 -2.76 -0.77 -2.08
C TRP A 185 -3.99 -0.02 -2.57
N LYS A 186 -3.82 0.91 -3.52
CA LYS A 186 -4.89 1.83 -3.94
C LYS A 186 -5.68 1.35 -5.15
N LYS A 187 -5.14 0.41 -5.94
CA LYS A 187 -5.79 -0.09 -7.16
C LYS A 187 -5.95 -1.61 -7.15
N LEU A 188 -4.85 -2.36 -7.06
CA LEU A 188 -4.90 -3.81 -7.26
C LEU A 188 -5.69 -4.50 -6.15
N LEU A 189 -5.35 -4.25 -4.89
CA LEU A 189 -5.95 -4.95 -3.76
C LEU A 189 -7.46 -4.66 -3.62
N PRO A 190 -7.95 -3.41 -3.71
CA PRO A 190 -9.39 -3.14 -3.70
C PRO A 190 -10.14 -3.82 -4.85
N ASN A 191 -9.60 -3.78 -6.07
CA ASN A 191 -10.20 -4.43 -7.24
C ASN A 191 -10.26 -5.95 -7.07
N LEU A 192 -9.19 -6.55 -6.54
CA LEU A 192 -9.14 -7.97 -6.22
C LEU A 192 -10.21 -8.35 -5.19
N MET A 193 -10.33 -7.57 -4.11
CA MET A 193 -11.34 -7.81 -3.08
C MET A 193 -12.75 -7.69 -3.62
N ALA A 194 -13.03 -6.71 -4.49
CA ALA A 194 -14.32 -6.56 -5.14
C ALA A 194 -14.67 -7.77 -6.04
N ALA A 195 -13.71 -8.25 -6.84
CA ALA A 195 -13.91 -9.40 -7.71
C ALA A 195 -14.16 -10.71 -6.93
N VAL A 196 -13.44 -10.91 -5.82
CA VAL A 196 -13.61 -12.10 -4.97
C VAL A 196 -14.93 -12.08 -4.22
N ALA A 197 -15.40 -10.91 -3.76
CA ALA A 197 -16.68 -10.79 -3.08
C ALA A 197 -17.84 -11.21 -4.00
N ASP A 198 -17.84 -10.75 -5.25
CA ASP A 198 -18.84 -11.14 -6.26
C ASP A 198 -18.83 -12.66 -6.51
N THR A 199 -17.64 -13.26 -6.64
CA THR A 199 -17.49 -14.71 -6.80
C THR A 199 -18.02 -15.47 -5.59
N GLY A 200 -17.75 -14.98 -4.37
CA GLY A 200 -18.23 -15.59 -3.12
C GLY A 200 -19.76 -15.66 -3.07
N ASP A 201 -20.43 -14.58 -3.46
CA ASP A 201 -21.89 -14.52 -3.53
C ASP A 201 -22.47 -15.50 -4.56
N GLN A 202 -21.83 -15.62 -5.73
CA GLN A 202 -22.22 -16.60 -6.75
C GLN A 202 -22.03 -18.05 -6.27
N VAL A 203 -20.89 -18.34 -5.65
CA VAL A 203 -20.58 -19.68 -5.12
C VAL A 203 -21.52 -20.05 -3.97
N MET A 204 -21.88 -19.10 -3.10
CA MET A 204 -22.84 -19.34 -2.03
C MET A 204 -24.24 -19.64 -2.58
N ARG A 205 -24.69 -18.92 -3.61
CA ARG A 205 -25.95 -19.24 -4.31
C ARG A 205 -25.89 -20.63 -4.94
N TRP A 206 -24.82 -20.93 -5.68
CA TRP A 206 -24.64 -22.26 -6.28
C TRP A 206 -24.64 -23.38 -5.23
N LYS A 207 -23.98 -23.19 -4.08
CA LYS A 207 -24.01 -24.18 -2.98
C LYS A 207 -25.42 -24.39 -2.44
N GLN A 208 -26.21 -23.32 -2.29
CA GLN A 208 -27.61 -23.44 -1.86
C GLN A 208 -28.47 -24.16 -2.91
N GLU A 209 -28.28 -23.86 -4.19
CA GLU A 209 -28.97 -24.53 -5.30
C GLU A 209 -28.59 -26.01 -5.38
N MET A 210 -27.30 -26.33 -5.25
CA MET A 210 -26.81 -27.71 -5.22
C MET A 210 -27.34 -28.49 -4.01
N TYR A 211 -27.42 -27.86 -2.84
CA TYR A 211 -28.00 -28.49 -1.66
C TYR A 211 -29.48 -28.81 -1.86
N ARG A 212 -30.26 -27.87 -2.43
CA ARG A 212 -31.67 -28.13 -2.79
C ARG A 212 -31.78 -29.21 -3.86
N TRP A 213 -30.87 -29.21 -4.83
CA TRP A 213 -30.83 -30.27 -5.83
C TRP A 213 -30.58 -31.64 -5.20
N GLU A 214 -29.60 -31.75 -4.31
CA GLU A 214 -29.22 -33.01 -3.67
C GLU A 214 -30.27 -33.53 -2.68
N ASN A 215 -31.00 -32.65 -1.99
CA ASN A 215 -31.91 -33.08 -0.92
C ASN A 215 -33.38 -33.08 -1.34
N ASP A 216 -33.77 -32.17 -2.23
CA ASP A 216 -35.18 -32.02 -2.63
C ASP A 216 -35.39 -32.56 -4.06
N TYR A 217 -34.65 -32.02 -5.03
CA TYR A 217 -34.95 -32.29 -6.45
C TYR A 217 -34.51 -33.68 -6.93
N ILE A 218 -33.36 -34.19 -6.47
CA ILE A 218 -32.84 -35.48 -6.95
C ILE A 218 -33.67 -36.66 -6.44
N VAL A 219 -34.25 -36.55 -5.24
CA VAL A 219 -35.12 -37.57 -4.66
C VAL A 219 -36.40 -37.68 -5.49
N ASP A 220 -37.04 -36.55 -5.77
CA ASP A 220 -38.22 -36.48 -6.64
C ASP A 220 -37.89 -36.99 -8.05
N TRP A 221 -36.77 -36.54 -8.62
CA TRP A 221 -36.33 -36.98 -9.94
C TRP A 221 -36.13 -38.49 -10.01
N GLN A 222 -35.48 -39.10 -9.01
CA GLN A 222 -35.30 -40.55 -8.93
C GLN A 222 -36.64 -41.28 -8.88
N LEU A 223 -37.59 -40.80 -8.06
CA LEU A 223 -38.93 -41.37 -7.98
C LEU A 223 -39.66 -41.31 -9.34
N TYR A 224 -39.68 -40.15 -9.99
CA TYR A 224 -40.31 -39.98 -11.30
C TYR A 224 -39.63 -40.82 -12.37
N PHE A 225 -38.30 -40.94 -12.33
CA PHE A 225 -37.54 -41.74 -13.28
C PHE A 225 -37.85 -43.24 -13.13
N GLU A 226 -37.96 -43.75 -11.90
CA GLU A 226 -38.39 -45.13 -11.65
C GLU A 226 -39.82 -45.39 -12.14
N GLN A 227 -40.74 -44.45 -11.90
CA GLN A 227 -42.12 -44.54 -12.43
C GLN A 227 -42.12 -44.56 -13.97
N TYR A 228 -41.34 -43.68 -14.60
CA TYR A 228 -41.20 -43.64 -16.06
C TYR A 228 -40.70 -44.97 -16.60
N LYS A 229 -39.66 -45.56 -16.00
CA LYS A 229 -39.14 -46.88 -16.41
C LYS A 229 -40.22 -47.96 -16.34
N LYS A 230 -41.00 -48.01 -15.25
CA LYS A 230 -42.12 -48.95 -15.10
C LYS A 230 -43.18 -48.74 -16.19
N TYR A 231 -43.56 -47.49 -16.45
CA TYR A 231 -44.56 -47.17 -17.47
C TYR A 231 -44.10 -47.60 -18.87
N GLN A 232 -42.82 -47.41 -19.19
CA GLN A 232 -42.26 -47.86 -20.45
C GLN A 232 -42.31 -49.39 -20.58
N THR A 233 -41.96 -50.16 -19.54
CA THR A 233 -42.07 -51.63 -19.60
C THR A 233 -43.50 -52.13 -19.81
N TYR A 234 -44.50 -51.52 -19.17
CA TYR A 234 -45.92 -51.84 -19.45
C TYR A 234 -46.30 -51.51 -20.90
N ARG A 235 -45.87 -50.37 -21.42
CA ARG A 235 -46.14 -49.97 -22.81
C ARG A 235 -45.53 -50.94 -23.83
N TYR A 236 -44.33 -51.45 -23.58
CA TYR A 236 -43.72 -52.47 -24.44
C TYR A 236 -44.41 -53.83 -24.32
N ALA A 237 -44.81 -54.25 -23.11
CA ALA A 237 -45.56 -55.49 -22.90
C ALA A 237 -46.95 -55.46 -23.56
N ASP A 238 -47.65 -54.32 -23.52
CA ASP A 238 -48.92 -54.13 -24.24
C ASP A 238 -48.73 -54.09 -25.76
N SER A 239 -47.57 -53.65 -26.25
CA SER A 239 -47.24 -53.72 -27.69
C SER A 239 -46.92 -55.14 -28.18
N GLU A 240 -46.39 -56.00 -27.31
CA GLU A 240 -46.14 -57.43 -27.60
C GLU A 240 -47.41 -58.28 -27.45
N ASN A 241 -48.28 -57.97 -26.47
CA ASN A 241 -49.59 -58.63 -26.29
C ASN A 241 -50.69 -58.04 -27.20
N GLY A 242 -50.41 -56.96 -27.91
CA GLY A 242 -51.30 -56.28 -28.85
C GLY A 242 -51.30 -56.86 -30.26
N GLN A 243 -50.68 -58.03 -30.49
CA GLN A 243 -50.94 -58.82 -31.69
C GLN A 243 -52.25 -59.61 -31.51
N CYS A 244 -53.37 -58.94 -31.82
CA CYS A 244 -54.56 -59.59 -32.38
C CYS A 244 -54.48 -59.56 -33.90
#